data_AF-A0A661ZU88-F1
#
_entry.id   AF-A0A661ZU88-F1
#
_cell.length_a   1.000
_cell.length_b   1.000
_cell.length_c   1.000
_cell.angle_alpha   90.00
_cell.angle_beta   90.00
_cell.angle_gamma   90.00
#
_symmetry.space_group_name_H-M   'P 1'
#
loop_
_entity.id
_entity.type
_entity.pdbx_description
1 polymer ?
#
loop_
_entity_poly.entity_id
_entity_poly.type
_entity_poly.pdbx_seq_one_letter_code
_entity_poly.pdbx_strand_id
1 'polypeptide(L)'
;MKTRNLIYMLLMMGFILSSCREINVKTIINNDGSFTRIITVKGDSADVIKRNLPYPVDSSWVREFYSDTSDSTKYICSYTKSYKSDDLLNAEIHNDTSWKSQIQRDVEISKRFMFFYSFITYHQVYKAANPFSEDYHGNINEEDLLWISGVKAALNKKDSIRSDSAYVSLDNYYKHVLVVEIIDALKKGLRQLNDPNLNNIDPAIYKDSIAANAISWSNEKYENSIDALITWTGNSELARLHNIEPSIFEELEIKDDY
;
A
#
# COMPACT_ATOMS: atom_id res chain seq x y z
N MET A 1 2.22 10.11 38.71
CA MET A 1 0.94 9.89 37.99
C MET A 1 0.04 9.03 38.87
N LYS A 2 -1.23 9.40 39.07
CA LYS A 2 -2.16 8.63 39.90
C LYS A 2 -2.37 7.24 39.28
N THR A 3 -2.35 6.18 40.08
CA THR A 3 -2.55 4.77 39.67
C THR A 3 -3.77 4.58 38.77
N ARG A 4 -4.81 5.40 38.96
CA ARG A 4 -6.00 5.45 38.10
C ARG A 4 -5.71 5.83 36.65
N ASN A 5 -4.79 6.77 36.40
CA ASN A 5 -4.39 7.18 35.04
C ASN A 5 -3.47 6.15 34.39
N LEU A 6 -2.70 5.39 35.19
CA LEU A 6 -1.88 4.29 34.69
C LEU A 6 -2.77 3.15 34.16
N ILE A 7 -3.86 2.83 34.85
CA ILE A 7 -4.82 1.79 34.43
C ILE A 7 -5.49 2.18 33.11
N TYR A 8 -5.96 3.43 32.95
CA TYR A 8 -6.54 3.86 31.68
C TYR A 8 -5.54 3.85 30.53
N MET A 9 -4.28 4.22 30.77
CA MET A 9 -3.22 4.16 29.76
C MET A 9 -2.91 2.71 29.34
N LEU A 10 -2.86 1.78 30.30
CA LEU A 10 -2.61 0.35 30.06
C LEU A 10 -3.79 -0.32 29.34
N LEU A 11 -5.02 0.09 29.66
CA LEU A 11 -6.25 -0.42 29.05
C LEU A 11 -6.43 0.16 27.63
N MET A 12 -6.09 1.43 27.40
CA MET A 12 -6.04 2.05 26.07
C MET A 12 -4.95 1.43 25.21
N MET A 13 -3.76 1.14 25.77
CA MET A 13 -2.66 0.45 25.08
C MET A 13 -3.00 -1.01 24.74
N GLY A 14 -3.82 -1.67 25.56
CA GLY A 14 -4.34 -3.01 25.28
C GLY A 14 -5.28 -3.07 24.07
N PHE A 15 -6.04 -2.00 23.79
CA PHE A 15 -6.92 -1.92 22.61
C PHE A 15 -6.15 -1.70 21.30
N ILE A 16 -4.93 -1.18 21.35
CA ILE A 16 -4.12 -0.89 20.15
C ILE A 16 -3.34 -2.13 19.67
N LEU A 17 -3.20 -3.15 20.52
CA LEU A 17 -2.39 -4.34 20.24
C LEU A 17 -3.21 -5.54 19.72
N SER A 18 -4.54 -5.47 19.71
CA SER A 18 -5.42 -6.60 19.36
C SER A 18 -5.88 -6.65 17.90
N SER A 19 -5.61 -5.64 17.06
CA SER A 19 -6.07 -5.62 15.66
C SER A 19 -4.91 -5.81 14.67
N CYS A 20 -4.31 -7.00 14.68
CA CYS A 20 -3.47 -7.42 13.56
C CYS A 20 -4.22 -8.49 12.76
N ARG A 21 -4.81 -8.07 11.64
CA ARG A 21 -5.51 -8.93 10.69
C ARG A 21 -4.51 -9.85 10.01
N GLU A 22 -4.58 -11.15 10.27
CA GLU A 22 -3.71 -12.13 9.65
C GLU A 22 -4.24 -12.48 8.26
N ILE A 23 -3.42 -12.29 7.22
CA ILE A 23 -3.77 -12.63 5.84
C ILE A 23 -2.80 -13.70 5.33
N ASN A 24 -3.35 -14.86 4.98
CA ASN A 24 -2.62 -15.94 4.33
C ASN A 24 -3.05 -16.04 2.87
N VAL A 25 -2.08 -16.19 1.97
CA VAL A 25 -2.36 -16.45 0.56
C VAL A 25 -1.72 -17.76 0.15
N LYS A 26 -2.54 -18.64 -0.40
CA LYS A 26 -2.15 -19.95 -0.90
C LYS A 26 -2.52 -20.07 -2.37
N THR A 27 -1.55 -20.37 -3.21
CA THR A 27 -1.78 -20.76 -4.60
C THR A 27 -1.53 -22.25 -4.75
N ILE A 28 -2.51 -22.97 -5.26
CA ILE A 28 -2.45 -24.41 -5.54
C ILE A 28 -2.38 -24.58 -7.05
N ILE A 29 -1.44 -25.42 -7.51
CA ILE A 29 -1.38 -25.87 -8.89
C ILE A 29 -2.08 -27.23 -8.94
N ASN A 30 -3.18 -27.31 -9.67
CA ASN A 30 -3.98 -28.51 -9.78
C ASN A 30 -3.35 -29.50 -10.79
N ASN A 31 -3.74 -30.77 -10.70
CA ASN A 31 -3.19 -31.84 -11.57
C ASN A 31 -3.47 -31.61 -13.06
N ASP A 32 -4.52 -30.86 -13.41
CA ASP A 32 -4.87 -30.47 -14.77
C ASP A 32 -4.10 -29.23 -15.27
N GLY A 33 -3.21 -28.67 -14.43
CA GLY A 33 -2.44 -27.46 -14.73
C GLY A 33 -3.20 -26.15 -14.50
N SER A 34 -4.43 -26.21 -13.99
CA SER A 34 -5.16 -25.03 -13.52
C SER A 34 -4.63 -24.55 -12.16
N PHE A 35 -5.04 -23.35 -11.75
CA PHE A 35 -4.60 -22.73 -10.50
C PHE A 35 -5.80 -22.44 -9.61
N THR A 36 -5.65 -22.69 -8.32
CA THR A 36 -6.62 -22.26 -7.30
C THR A 36 -5.91 -21.33 -6.34
N ARG A 37 -6.37 -20.08 -6.25
CA ARG A 37 -5.86 -19.11 -5.27
C ARG A 37 -6.86 -18.98 -4.14
N ILE A 38 -6.34 -19.03 -2.92
CA ILE A 38 -7.10 -18.95 -1.67
C ILE A 38 -6.48 -17.83 -0.85
N ILE A 39 -7.29 -16.83 -0.49
CA ILE A 39 -6.91 -15.74 0.41
C ILE A 39 -7.72 -15.92 1.69
N THR A 40 -7.04 -16.19 2.78
CA THR A 40 -7.66 -16.42 4.09
C THR A 40 -7.35 -15.25 4.99
N VAL A 41 -8.40 -14.64 5.54
CA VAL A 41 -8.32 -13.53 6.48
C VAL A 41 -8.82 -14.02 7.83
N LYS A 42 -7.96 -13.94 8.86
CA LYS A 42 -8.28 -14.33 10.23
C LYS A 42 -8.20 -13.13 11.17
N GLY A 43 -9.19 -12.99 12.04
CA GLY A 43 -9.33 -11.85 12.93
C GLY A 43 -10.66 -11.83 13.66
N ASP A 44 -11.02 -10.68 14.23
CA ASP A 44 -12.32 -10.50 14.87
C ASP A 44 -13.42 -10.29 13.82
N SER A 45 -14.70 -10.49 14.17
CA SER A 45 -15.81 -10.53 13.21
C SER A 45 -15.92 -9.27 12.34
N ALA A 46 -15.65 -8.09 12.90
CA ALA A 46 -15.66 -6.83 12.17
C ALA A 46 -14.48 -6.72 11.19
N ASP A 47 -13.30 -7.23 11.56
CA ASP A 47 -12.06 -7.07 10.80
C ASP A 47 -11.97 -8.00 9.59
N VAL A 48 -12.51 -9.22 9.69
CA VAL A 48 -12.42 -10.19 8.59
C VAL A 48 -13.42 -9.93 7.46
N ILE A 49 -14.44 -9.10 7.69
CA ILE A 49 -15.44 -8.73 6.68
C ILE A 49 -15.00 -7.51 5.87
N LYS A 50 -13.99 -6.77 6.33
CA LYS A 50 -13.44 -5.60 5.62
C LYS A 50 -12.93 -6.02 4.24
N ARG A 51 -13.45 -5.37 3.20
CA ARG A 51 -13.07 -5.60 1.79
C ARG A 51 -11.78 -4.93 1.37
N ASN A 52 -11.16 -4.12 2.25
CA ASN A 52 -9.87 -3.49 2.00
C ASN A 52 -8.73 -4.52 2.12
N LEU A 53 -8.60 -5.41 1.14
CA LEU A 53 -7.56 -6.45 1.08
C LEU A 53 -6.43 -6.00 0.16
N PRO A 54 -5.17 -6.38 0.43
CA PRO A 54 -4.02 -6.04 -0.43
C PRO A 54 -3.96 -6.91 -1.70
N TYR A 55 -5.11 -7.39 -2.16
CA TYR A 55 -5.30 -8.30 -3.27
C TYR A 55 -6.61 -7.98 -4.00
N PRO A 56 -6.69 -8.19 -5.33
CA PRO A 56 -7.85 -7.81 -6.15
C PRO A 56 -9.00 -8.80 -5.98
N VAL A 57 -9.71 -8.70 -4.85
CA VAL A 57 -10.88 -9.52 -4.58
C VAL A 57 -12.14 -8.82 -5.08
N ASP A 58 -12.78 -9.42 -6.08
CA ASP A 58 -14.03 -8.94 -6.69
C ASP A 58 -15.18 -9.96 -6.53
N SER A 59 -16.29 -9.73 -7.24
CA SER A 59 -17.47 -10.61 -7.22
C SER A 59 -17.26 -12.01 -7.80
N SER A 60 -16.18 -12.24 -8.55
CA SER A 60 -15.87 -13.55 -9.13
C SER A 60 -15.21 -14.51 -8.13
N TRP A 61 -14.79 -14.01 -6.97
CA TRP A 61 -14.26 -14.84 -5.89
C TRP A 61 -15.39 -15.48 -5.09
N VAL A 62 -15.28 -16.78 -4.83
CA VAL A 62 -16.16 -17.49 -3.90
C VAL A 62 -15.76 -17.11 -2.49
N ARG A 63 -16.69 -16.51 -1.75
CA ARG A 63 -16.46 -16.05 -0.38
C ARG A 63 -17.13 -17.00 0.61
N GLU A 64 -16.37 -17.44 1.60
CA GLU A 64 -16.85 -18.24 2.72
C GLU A 64 -16.50 -17.55 4.05
N PHE A 65 -17.40 -17.65 5.03
CA PHE A 65 -17.21 -17.08 6.35
C PHE A 65 -17.61 -18.09 7.40
N TYR A 66 -16.72 -18.34 8.36
CA TYR A 66 -16.93 -19.33 9.42
C TYR A 66 -16.13 -18.96 10.68
N SER A 67 -16.55 -19.48 11.83
CA SER A 67 -15.81 -19.35 13.09
C SER A 67 -14.55 -20.22 13.05
N ASP A 68 -13.44 -19.72 13.59
CA ASP A 68 -12.23 -20.52 13.74
C ASP A 68 -12.47 -21.64 14.76
N THR A 69 -12.22 -22.89 14.36
CA THR A 69 -12.38 -24.07 15.22
C THR A 69 -11.33 -24.16 16.32
N SER A 70 -10.19 -23.47 16.16
CA SER A 70 -9.08 -23.43 17.11
C SER A 70 -9.20 -22.30 18.12
N ASP A 71 -9.93 -21.24 17.79
CA ASP A 71 -10.17 -20.08 18.64
C ASP A 71 -11.56 -19.50 18.36
N SER A 72 -12.52 -19.79 19.24
CA SER A 72 -13.93 -19.36 19.06
C SER A 72 -14.13 -17.85 19.13
N THR A 73 -13.11 -17.07 19.50
CA THR A 73 -13.15 -15.61 19.47
C THR A 73 -12.79 -15.04 18.08
N LYS A 74 -12.23 -15.88 17.20
CA LYS A 74 -11.79 -15.52 15.86
C LYS A 74 -12.73 -16.04 14.80
N TYR A 75 -12.81 -15.27 13.72
CA TYR A 75 -13.54 -15.59 12.53
C TYR A 75 -12.56 -15.71 11.37
N ILE A 76 -12.94 -16.48 10.36
CA ILE A 76 -12.19 -16.67 9.14
C ILE A 76 -13.08 -16.29 7.97
N CYS A 77 -12.56 -15.41 7.11
CA CYS A 77 -13.13 -15.12 5.80
C CYS A 77 -12.17 -15.66 4.74
N SER A 78 -12.64 -16.61 3.93
CA SER A 78 -11.87 -17.20 2.83
C SER A 78 -12.42 -16.69 1.50
N TYR A 79 -11.52 -16.31 0.60
CA TYR A 79 -11.82 -16.01 -0.80
C TYR A 79 -11.11 -17.04 -1.67
N THR A 80 -11.86 -17.74 -2.50
CA THR A 80 -11.33 -18.76 -3.41
C THR A 80 -11.67 -18.42 -4.85
N LYS A 81 -10.67 -18.46 -5.73
CA LYS A 81 -10.86 -18.31 -7.18
C LYS A 81 -10.00 -19.32 -7.93
N SER A 82 -10.54 -19.83 -9.04
CA SER A 82 -9.86 -20.78 -9.92
C SER A 82 -9.55 -20.12 -11.26
N TYR A 83 -8.37 -20.40 -11.79
CA TYR A 83 -7.86 -19.88 -13.07
C TYR A 83 -7.50 -21.06 -13.95
N LYS A 84 -7.93 -21.05 -15.20
CA LYS A 84 -7.65 -22.14 -16.15
C LYS A 84 -6.18 -22.19 -16.57
N SER A 85 -5.48 -21.05 -16.52
CA SER A 85 -4.08 -20.91 -16.90
C SER A 85 -3.38 -19.86 -16.03
N ASP A 86 -2.06 -19.88 -16.09
CA ASP A 86 -1.18 -18.89 -15.49
C ASP A 86 -1.32 -17.51 -16.11
N ASP A 87 -1.64 -17.42 -17.41
CA ASP A 87 -1.95 -16.15 -18.07
C ASP A 87 -3.12 -15.41 -17.40
N LEU A 88 -4.18 -16.15 -17.04
CA LEU A 88 -5.34 -15.55 -16.38
C LEU A 88 -5.03 -15.13 -14.94
N LEU A 89 -4.18 -15.89 -14.24
CA LEU A 89 -3.71 -15.53 -12.92
C LEU A 89 -2.84 -14.26 -12.96
N ASN A 90 -1.88 -14.20 -13.90
CA ASN A 90 -1.05 -13.01 -14.10
C ASN A 90 -1.86 -11.79 -14.52
N ALA A 91 -2.83 -11.96 -15.42
CA ALA A 91 -3.69 -10.87 -15.86
C ALA A 91 -4.46 -10.22 -14.70
N GLU A 92 -4.97 -11.00 -13.74
CA GLU A 92 -5.62 -10.42 -12.57
C GLU A 92 -4.61 -9.68 -11.66
N ILE A 93 -3.42 -10.24 -11.46
CA ILE A 93 -2.38 -9.63 -10.63
C ILE A 93 -1.87 -8.32 -11.25
N HIS A 94 -1.76 -8.26 -12.57
CA HIS A 94 -1.35 -7.05 -13.31
C HIS A 94 -2.44 -5.98 -13.35
N ASN A 95 -3.71 -6.39 -13.31
CA ASN A 95 -4.85 -5.48 -13.22
C ASN A 95 -5.34 -5.35 -11.76
N ASP A 96 -4.42 -5.41 -10.79
CA ASP A 96 -4.79 -5.35 -9.38
C ASP A 96 -5.47 -4.00 -9.06
N THR A 97 -6.70 -4.06 -8.55
CA THR A 97 -7.47 -2.90 -8.10
C THR A 97 -7.43 -2.71 -6.57
N SER A 98 -6.57 -3.45 -5.88
CA SER A 98 -6.44 -3.40 -4.43
C SER A 98 -5.72 -2.13 -3.95
N TRP A 99 -5.77 -1.87 -2.65
CA TRP A 99 -5.00 -0.78 -2.02
C TRP A 99 -3.48 -0.98 -2.07
N LYS A 100 -3.02 -2.16 -2.51
CA LYS A 100 -1.60 -2.49 -2.76
C LYS A 100 -1.32 -2.79 -4.24
N SER A 101 -2.11 -2.21 -5.14
CA SER A 101 -1.95 -2.31 -6.61
C SER A 101 -0.60 -1.79 -7.11
N GLN A 102 -0.03 -0.80 -6.41
CA GLN A 102 1.27 -0.22 -6.69
C GLN A 102 2.45 -1.18 -6.50
N ILE A 103 2.25 -2.30 -5.78
CA ILE A 103 3.28 -3.34 -5.69
C ILE A 103 3.24 -4.19 -6.95
N GLN A 104 4.23 -4.00 -7.82
CA GLN A 104 4.40 -4.81 -9.01
C GLN A 104 4.72 -6.26 -8.63
N ARG A 105 3.78 -7.16 -8.95
CA ARG A 105 3.87 -8.60 -8.71
C ARG A 105 3.78 -9.33 -10.04
N ASP A 106 4.62 -10.34 -10.19
CA ASP A 106 4.57 -11.29 -11.30
C ASP A 106 4.50 -12.71 -10.75
N VAL A 107 3.78 -13.57 -11.46
CA VAL A 107 3.80 -15.01 -11.22
C VAL A 107 4.54 -15.67 -12.38
N GLU A 108 5.69 -16.24 -12.10
CA GLU A 108 6.46 -17.02 -13.06
C GLU A 108 6.22 -18.51 -12.80
N ILE A 109 5.75 -19.20 -13.83
CA ILE A 109 5.53 -20.64 -13.77
C ILE A 109 6.37 -21.30 -14.85
N SER A 110 7.28 -22.19 -14.44
CA SER A 110 8.08 -22.99 -15.36
C SER A 110 7.67 -24.45 -15.28
N LYS A 111 7.45 -25.06 -16.44
CA LYS A 111 7.10 -26.48 -16.59
C LYS A 111 8.28 -27.19 -17.24
N ARG A 112 8.84 -28.18 -16.54
CA ARG A 112 9.93 -29.02 -17.06
C ARG A 112 9.49 -30.46 -17.14
N PHE A 113 9.27 -30.94 -18.36
CA PHE A 113 8.91 -32.33 -18.63
C PHE A 113 10.18 -33.18 -18.77
N MET A 114 10.24 -34.29 -18.03
CA MET A 114 11.26 -35.32 -18.19
C MET A 114 10.60 -36.67 -18.47
N PHE A 115 11.40 -37.68 -18.83
CA PHE A 115 10.90 -39.00 -19.23
C PHE A 115 10.02 -39.70 -18.18
N PHE A 116 10.30 -39.50 -16.88
CA PHE A 116 9.60 -40.20 -15.80
C PHE A 116 8.87 -39.28 -14.83
N TYR A 117 9.14 -37.97 -14.88
CA TYR A 117 8.58 -37.00 -13.96
C TYR A 117 8.53 -35.63 -14.64
N SER A 118 7.61 -34.81 -14.18
CA SER A 118 7.50 -33.41 -14.60
C SER A 118 7.58 -32.54 -13.36
N PHE A 119 8.28 -31.42 -13.48
CA PHE A 119 8.35 -30.41 -12.43
C PHE A 119 7.57 -29.19 -12.87
N ILE A 120 6.79 -28.65 -11.93
CA ILE A 120 6.23 -27.31 -12.06
C ILE A 120 6.86 -26.49 -10.95
N THR A 121 7.50 -25.39 -11.33
CA THR A 121 8.07 -24.44 -10.38
C THR A 121 7.26 -23.16 -10.44
N TYR A 122 6.82 -22.69 -9.29
CA TYR A 122 6.10 -21.43 -9.10
C TYR A 122 7.00 -20.45 -8.38
N HIS A 123 7.15 -19.26 -8.96
CA HIS A 123 7.75 -18.10 -8.32
C HIS A 123 6.73 -16.96 -8.31
N GLN A 124 6.60 -16.29 -7.18
CA GLN A 124 5.93 -14.99 -7.12
C GLN A 124 7.00 -13.94 -6.87
N VAL A 125 7.22 -13.09 -7.87
CA VAL A 125 8.25 -12.07 -7.87
C VAL A 125 7.61 -10.74 -7.48
N TYR A 126 8.21 -10.05 -6.51
CA TYR A 126 7.86 -8.69 -6.13
C TYR A 126 8.98 -7.79 -6.64
N LYS A 127 8.74 -7.02 -7.71
CA LYS A 127 9.80 -6.28 -8.42
C LYS A 127 10.41 -5.17 -7.57
N ALA A 128 9.60 -4.49 -6.77
CA ALA A 128 10.07 -3.56 -5.73
C ALA A 128 9.02 -3.46 -4.62
N ALA A 129 9.49 -3.28 -3.39
CA ALA A 129 8.64 -2.85 -2.28
C ALA A 129 8.31 -1.35 -2.34
N ASN A 130 8.99 -0.61 -3.22
CA ASN A 130 8.77 0.81 -3.44
C ASN A 130 7.39 1.00 -4.12
N PRO A 131 6.40 1.57 -3.42
CA PRO A 131 5.09 1.81 -3.98
C PRO A 131 5.08 2.99 -4.97
N PHE A 132 6.20 3.68 -5.14
CA PHE A 132 6.28 4.91 -5.89
C PHE A 132 6.98 4.74 -7.24
N SER A 133 6.65 5.65 -8.16
CA SER A 133 7.16 5.67 -9.53
C SER A 133 8.64 6.06 -9.62
N GLU A 134 9.15 6.84 -8.67
CA GLU A 134 10.52 7.33 -8.65
C GLU A 134 11.50 6.31 -8.04
N ASP A 135 12.64 6.12 -8.70
CA ASP A 135 13.69 5.23 -8.23
C ASP A 135 14.36 5.76 -6.96
N TYR A 136 14.58 4.89 -5.97
CA TYR A 136 15.33 5.23 -4.76
C TYR A 136 16.83 5.29 -5.01
N HIS A 137 17.32 4.65 -6.08
CA HIS A 137 18.73 4.69 -6.47
C HIS A 137 19.15 6.14 -6.81
N GLY A 138 19.97 6.73 -5.94
CA GLY A 138 20.40 8.14 -6.01
C GLY A 138 20.00 8.95 -4.78
N ASN A 139 18.90 8.56 -4.12
CA ASN A 139 18.43 9.16 -2.86
C ASN A 139 18.86 8.34 -1.64
N ILE A 140 18.96 7.01 -1.78
CA ILE A 140 19.42 6.10 -0.74
C ILE A 140 20.63 5.32 -1.25
N ASN A 141 21.75 5.39 -0.54
CA ASN A 141 22.95 4.64 -0.90
C ASN A 141 22.90 3.18 -0.40
N GLU A 142 23.72 2.31 -0.97
CA GLU A 142 23.75 0.87 -0.63
C GLU A 142 24.01 0.62 0.86
N GLU A 143 24.86 1.43 1.48
CA GLU A 143 25.18 1.29 2.90
C GLU A 143 23.95 1.58 3.78
N ASP A 144 23.18 2.63 3.48
CA ASP A 144 21.92 2.95 4.17
C ASP A 144 20.90 1.82 4.06
N LEU A 145 20.80 1.19 2.88
CA LEU A 145 19.89 0.05 2.67
C LEU A 145 20.21 -1.12 3.60
N LEU A 146 21.48 -1.37 3.93
CA LEU A 146 21.86 -2.43 4.86
C LEU A 146 21.37 -2.15 6.29
N TRP A 147 21.36 -0.88 6.72
CA TRP A 147 20.82 -0.46 8.01
C TRP A 147 19.28 -0.51 8.03
N ILE A 148 18.65 0.01 6.97
CA ILE A 148 17.18 0.05 6.82
C ILE A 148 16.58 -1.37 6.76
N SER A 149 17.21 -2.27 6.00
CA SER A 149 16.76 -3.66 5.85
C SER A 149 17.01 -4.54 7.08
N GLY A 150 17.75 -4.03 8.07
CA GLY A 150 18.13 -4.80 9.27
C GLY A 150 19.24 -5.83 9.02
N VAL A 151 19.87 -5.85 7.84
CA VAL A 151 21.08 -6.67 7.59
C VAL A 151 22.23 -6.24 8.49
N LYS A 152 22.36 -4.93 8.74
CA LYS A 152 23.23 -4.37 9.79
C LYS A 152 22.41 -4.07 11.04
N ALA A 153 22.88 -4.56 12.19
CA ALA A 153 22.28 -4.30 13.49
C ALA A 153 23.11 -3.28 14.28
N ALA A 154 22.45 -2.41 15.03
CA ALA A 154 23.13 -1.47 15.91
C ALA A 154 23.64 -2.18 17.17
N LEU A 155 24.96 -2.31 17.32
CA LEU A 155 25.59 -2.99 18.46
C LEU A 155 26.15 -2.02 19.49
N ASN A 156 26.37 -0.76 19.08
CA ASN A 156 26.89 0.29 19.93
C ASN A 156 26.27 1.65 19.58
N LYS A 157 26.61 2.69 20.35
CA LYS A 157 26.08 4.05 20.16
C LYS A 157 26.39 4.64 18.79
N LYS A 158 27.58 4.38 18.24
CA LYS A 158 27.98 4.87 16.90
C LYS A 158 27.12 4.21 15.82
N ASP A 159 26.85 2.92 15.96
CA ASP A 159 26.00 2.18 15.03
C ASP A 159 24.55 2.69 15.09
N SER A 160 24.04 2.99 16.30
CA SER A 160 22.71 3.60 16.46
C SER A 160 22.60 4.93 15.72
N ILE A 161 23.58 5.83 15.91
CA ILE A 161 23.60 7.12 15.20
C ILE A 161 23.66 6.91 13.68
N ARG A 162 24.43 5.91 13.22
CA ARG A 162 24.53 5.59 11.79
C ARG A 162 23.20 5.05 11.24
N SER A 163 22.54 4.18 12.00
CA SER A 163 21.21 3.64 11.69
C SER A 163 20.19 4.77 11.60
N ASP A 164 20.14 5.65 12.61
CA ASP A 164 19.22 6.80 12.62
C ASP A 164 19.43 7.69 11.37
N SER A 165 20.68 7.94 10.99
CA SER A 165 20.99 8.70 9.76
C SER A 165 20.51 8.00 8.47
N ALA A 166 20.48 6.67 8.43
CA ALA A 166 19.96 5.92 7.30
C ALA A 166 18.42 6.06 7.22
N TYR A 167 17.73 5.96 8.37
CA TYR A 167 16.29 6.20 8.44
C TYR A 167 15.90 7.64 8.10
N VAL A 168 16.72 8.64 8.46
CA VAL A 168 16.51 10.03 8.01
C VAL A 168 16.62 10.15 6.49
N SER A 169 17.54 9.43 5.86
CA SER A 169 17.66 9.43 4.39
C SER A 169 16.45 8.79 3.71
N LEU A 170 15.94 7.70 4.28
CA LEU A 170 14.69 7.06 3.84
C LEU A 170 13.49 7.99 3.99
N ASP A 171 13.37 8.69 5.12
CA ASP A 171 12.30 9.66 5.38
C ASP A 171 12.34 10.83 4.40
N ASN A 172 13.53 11.36 4.11
CA ASN A 172 13.71 12.41 3.10
C ASN A 172 13.32 11.94 1.69
N TYR A 173 13.72 10.72 1.33
CA TYR A 173 13.30 10.11 0.07
C TYR A 173 11.76 10.00 0.00
N TYR A 174 11.13 9.43 1.02
CA TYR A 174 9.66 9.31 1.05
C TYR A 174 8.96 10.65 0.94
N LYS A 175 9.43 11.68 1.66
CA LYS A 175 8.87 13.04 1.56
C LYS A 175 8.99 13.62 0.16
N HIS A 176 10.16 13.49 -0.46
CA HIS A 176 10.40 14.00 -1.81
C HIS A 176 9.45 13.34 -2.80
N VAL A 177 9.37 12.01 -2.77
CA VAL A 177 8.52 11.26 -3.69
C VAL A 177 7.04 11.56 -3.46
N LEU A 178 6.61 11.70 -2.20
CA LEU A 178 5.24 12.08 -1.88
C LEU A 178 4.86 13.45 -2.47
N VAL A 179 5.77 14.41 -2.40
CA VAL A 179 5.59 15.75 -2.98
C VAL A 179 5.46 15.68 -4.50
N VAL A 180 6.27 14.84 -5.15
CA VAL A 180 6.19 14.62 -6.60
C VAL A 180 4.82 14.07 -6.99
N GLU A 181 4.36 13.02 -6.31
CA GLU A 181 3.05 12.40 -6.58
C GLU A 181 1.90 13.40 -6.39
N ILE A 182 1.91 14.21 -5.31
CA ILE A 182 0.90 15.27 -5.08
C ILE A 182 0.89 16.28 -6.23
N ILE A 183 2.07 16.75 -6.67
CA ILE A 183 2.18 17.71 -7.78
C ILE A 183 1.61 17.11 -9.07
N ASP A 184 1.92 15.84 -9.34
CA ASP A 184 1.45 15.16 -10.55
C ASP A 184 -0.06 14.91 -10.53
N ALA A 185 -0.64 14.56 -9.38
CA ALA A 185 -2.08 14.46 -9.20
C ALA A 185 -2.78 15.81 -9.43
N LEU A 186 -2.25 16.92 -8.88
CA LEU A 186 -2.78 18.26 -9.13
C LEU A 186 -2.72 18.61 -10.63
N LYS A 187 -1.58 18.34 -11.29
CA LYS A 187 -1.43 18.56 -12.74
C LYS A 187 -2.38 17.70 -13.55
N LYS A 188 -2.63 16.45 -13.15
CA LYS A 188 -3.61 15.57 -13.78
C LYS A 188 -5.02 16.14 -13.64
N GLY A 189 -5.42 16.57 -12.45
CA GLY A 189 -6.71 17.19 -12.19
C GLY A 189 -6.93 18.48 -12.96
N LEU A 190 -5.94 19.37 -12.99
CA LEU A 190 -5.99 20.61 -13.79
C LEU A 190 -6.22 20.33 -15.28
N ARG A 191 -5.54 19.32 -15.83
CA ARG A 191 -5.74 18.88 -17.21
C ARG A 191 -7.14 18.31 -17.45
N GLN A 192 -7.68 17.56 -16.49
CA GLN A 192 -9.04 17.00 -16.58
C GLN A 192 -10.13 18.07 -16.53
N LEU A 193 -9.94 19.14 -15.76
CA LEU A 193 -10.86 20.29 -15.74
C LEU A 193 -10.92 21.00 -17.09
N ASN A 194 -9.83 20.96 -17.86
CA ASN A 194 -9.69 21.57 -19.19
C ASN A 194 -10.18 23.04 -19.23
N ASP A 195 -9.84 23.80 -18.17
CA ASP A 195 -10.28 25.19 -18.01
C ASP A 195 -9.15 26.15 -18.42
N PRO A 196 -9.33 26.97 -19.47
CA PRO A 196 -8.34 27.94 -19.92
C PRO A 196 -7.85 28.90 -18.82
N ASN A 197 -8.70 29.21 -17.84
CA ASN A 197 -8.35 30.12 -16.74
C ASN A 197 -7.43 29.47 -15.69
N LEU A 198 -7.33 28.14 -15.68
CA LEU A 198 -6.51 27.37 -14.74
C LEU A 198 -5.23 26.82 -15.39
N ASN A 199 -5.11 26.86 -16.72
CA ASN A 199 -3.98 26.30 -17.48
C ASN A 199 -2.61 26.93 -17.17
N ASN A 200 -2.58 28.14 -16.59
CA ASN A 200 -1.34 28.82 -16.21
C ASN A 200 -0.88 28.49 -14.78
N ILE A 201 -1.67 27.72 -14.02
CA ILE A 201 -1.30 27.32 -12.66
C ILE A 201 -0.37 26.11 -12.76
N ASP A 202 0.86 26.28 -12.30
CA ASP A 202 1.81 25.18 -12.13
C ASP A 202 1.99 24.88 -10.64
N PRO A 203 1.42 23.77 -10.13
CA PRO A 203 1.59 23.35 -8.73
C PRO A 203 3.06 23.18 -8.32
N ALA A 204 3.97 22.94 -9.27
CA ALA A 204 5.39 22.78 -8.97
C ALA A 204 6.06 24.03 -8.38
N ILE A 205 5.49 25.22 -8.61
CA ILE A 205 5.96 26.48 -8.00
C ILE A 205 5.84 26.42 -6.48
N TYR A 206 4.88 25.65 -5.96
CA TYR A 206 4.60 25.51 -4.54
C TYR A 206 5.28 24.27 -3.91
N LYS A 207 6.27 23.66 -4.59
CA LYS A 207 6.93 22.42 -4.15
C LYS A 207 7.35 22.46 -2.68
N ASP A 208 8.01 23.53 -2.24
CA ASP A 208 8.50 23.64 -0.86
C ASP A 208 7.35 23.78 0.15
N SER A 209 6.27 24.48 -0.22
CA SER A 209 5.07 24.59 0.61
C SER A 209 4.32 23.27 0.68
N ILE A 210 4.24 22.52 -0.42
CA ILE A 210 3.71 21.15 -0.46
C ILE A 210 4.56 20.26 0.44
N ALA A 211 5.89 20.31 0.33
CA ALA A 211 6.81 19.52 1.17
C ALA A 211 6.65 19.80 2.67
N ALA A 212 6.48 21.08 3.04
CA ALA A 212 6.27 21.46 4.43
C ALA A 212 4.96 20.90 5.03
N ASN A 213 3.95 20.64 4.20
CA ASN A 213 2.64 20.13 4.63
C ASN A 213 2.41 18.64 4.30
N ALA A 214 3.22 18.04 3.42
CA ALA A 214 3.05 16.66 2.98
C ALA A 214 3.12 15.65 4.14
N ILE A 215 3.94 15.95 5.15
CA ILE A 215 4.10 15.13 6.36
C ILE A 215 2.83 15.17 7.23
N SER A 216 2.14 16.30 7.30
CA SER A 216 0.86 16.37 8.01
C SER A 216 -0.27 15.74 7.18
N TRP A 217 -0.19 15.80 5.85
CA TRP A 217 -1.20 15.22 4.95
C TRP A 217 -1.10 13.70 4.83
N SER A 218 0.09 13.11 4.99
CA SER A 218 0.27 11.66 4.89
C SER A 218 -0.56 10.87 5.90
N ASN A 219 -1.05 11.52 6.96
CA ASN A 219 -1.82 10.89 8.02
C ASN A 219 -3.32 11.24 8.01
N GLU A 220 -3.76 12.31 7.32
CA GLU A 220 -5.10 12.89 7.56
C GLU A 220 -5.78 13.53 6.32
N LYS A 221 -5.58 12.96 5.12
CA LYS A 221 -6.24 13.28 3.81
C LYS A 221 -5.40 14.16 2.89
N TYR A 222 -5.02 13.59 1.74
CA TYR A 222 -4.27 14.28 0.68
C TYR A 222 -5.10 15.36 -0.04
N GLU A 223 -6.44 15.31 0.05
CA GLU A 223 -7.36 16.32 -0.47
C GLU A 223 -7.09 17.75 0.06
N ASN A 224 -6.49 17.86 1.25
CA ASN A 224 -6.09 19.13 1.86
C ASN A 224 -5.08 19.92 1.00
N SER A 225 -4.37 19.26 0.10
CA SER A 225 -3.47 19.91 -0.85
C SER A 225 -4.20 20.79 -1.88
N ILE A 226 -5.48 20.48 -2.19
CA ILE A 226 -6.33 21.34 -3.03
C ILE A 226 -6.63 22.65 -2.32
N ASP A 227 -7.03 22.57 -1.04
CA ASP A 227 -7.35 23.76 -0.23
C ASP A 227 -6.12 24.63 0.02
N ALA A 228 -4.96 24.00 0.21
CA ALA A 228 -3.70 24.69 0.29
C ALA A 228 -3.37 25.41 -1.03
N LEU A 229 -3.56 24.74 -2.17
CA LEU A 229 -3.33 25.34 -3.48
C LEU A 229 -4.30 26.51 -3.77
N ILE A 230 -5.57 26.39 -3.38
CA ILE A 230 -6.56 27.49 -3.44
C ILE A 230 -6.03 28.69 -2.64
N THR A 231 -5.52 28.45 -1.43
CA THR A 231 -5.01 29.49 -0.54
C THR A 231 -3.76 30.16 -1.13
N TRP A 232 -2.80 29.38 -1.65
CA TRP A 232 -1.54 29.91 -2.17
C TRP A 232 -1.67 30.62 -3.52
N THR A 233 -2.64 30.23 -4.33
CA THR A 233 -2.93 30.87 -5.62
C THR A 233 -3.93 32.01 -5.50
N GLY A 234 -4.75 32.02 -4.44
CA GLY A 234 -5.89 32.92 -4.29
C GLY A 234 -7.02 32.63 -5.29
N ASN A 235 -7.04 31.46 -5.93
CA ASN A 235 -7.99 31.12 -6.98
C ASN A 235 -9.04 30.10 -6.48
N SER A 236 -10.25 30.58 -6.21
CA SER A 236 -11.36 29.75 -5.71
C SER A 236 -11.87 28.72 -6.72
N GLU A 237 -11.63 28.91 -8.02
CA GLU A 237 -12.08 27.96 -9.06
C GLU A 237 -11.39 26.59 -8.93
N LEU A 238 -10.23 26.53 -8.27
CA LEU A 238 -9.53 25.27 -7.98
C LEU A 238 -10.33 24.33 -7.07
N ALA A 239 -11.34 24.82 -6.34
CA ALA A 239 -12.24 23.97 -5.54
C ALA A 239 -12.97 22.92 -6.39
N ARG A 240 -13.04 23.12 -7.71
CA ARG A 240 -13.60 22.12 -8.65
C ARG A 240 -12.78 20.84 -8.72
N LEU A 241 -11.49 20.87 -8.35
CA LEU A 241 -10.64 19.67 -8.28
C LEU A 241 -11.17 18.63 -7.28
N HIS A 242 -11.88 19.06 -6.23
CA HIS A 242 -12.52 18.17 -5.25
C HIS A 242 -13.61 17.27 -5.85
N ASN A 243 -14.22 17.68 -6.98
CA ASN A 243 -15.41 17.04 -7.54
C ASN A 243 -15.11 16.14 -8.75
N ILE A 244 -13.84 15.90 -9.06
CA ILE A 244 -13.46 14.91 -10.07
C ILE A 244 -13.77 13.53 -9.48
N GLU A 245 -14.48 12.65 -10.19
CA GLU A 245 -14.86 11.32 -9.68
C GLU A 245 -13.95 10.22 -10.28
N PRO A 246 -13.28 9.40 -9.44
CA PRO A 246 -12.97 9.62 -8.03
C PRO A 246 -12.04 10.84 -7.83
N SER A 247 -11.97 11.38 -6.60
CA SER A 247 -11.11 12.53 -6.30
C SER A 247 -9.69 12.26 -6.79
N ILE A 248 -9.02 13.27 -7.35
CA ILE A 248 -7.65 13.12 -7.87
C ILE A 248 -6.64 12.62 -6.81
N PHE A 249 -6.99 12.74 -5.52
CA PHE A 249 -6.19 12.28 -4.40
C PHE A 249 -6.63 10.93 -3.81
N GLU A 250 -7.80 10.40 -4.16
CA GLU A 250 -8.18 9.03 -3.80
C GLU A 250 -7.22 7.99 -4.39
N GLU A 251 -6.55 8.32 -5.50
CA GLU A 251 -5.51 7.48 -6.10
C GLU A 251 -4.21 7.46 -5.26
N LEU A 252 -3.95 8.49 -4.46
CA LEU A 252 -2.74 8.67 -3.66
C LEU A 252 -2.92 8.34 -2.18
N GLU A 253 -4.16 8.28 -1.70
CA GLU A 253 -4.47 7.80 -0.37
C GLU A 253 -4.01 6.34 -0.23
N ILE A 254 -2.91 6.15 0.52
CA ILE A 254 -2.62 4.87 1.14
C ILE A 254 -3.83 4.62 2.04
N LYS A 255 -4.75 3.75 1.59
CA LYS A 255 -5.97 3.43 2.33
C LYS A 255 -5.62 2.65 3.59
N ASP A 256 -5.16 3.37 4.61
CA ASP A 256 -5.16 2.93 6.00
C ASP A 256 -6.59 3.02 6.54
N ASP A 257 -7.50 2.23 5.92
CA ASP A 257 -8.81 2.02 6.48
C ASP A 257 -8.66 1.08 7.68
N TYR A 258 -8.61 1.68 8.87
CA TYR A 258 -8.58 1.03 10.17
C TYR A 258 -9.62 -0.09 10.31
#